data_AF-A0A831XP61-F1
#
_entry.id   AF-A0A831XP61-F1
#
_cell.length_a   1.000
_cell.length_b   1.000
_cell.length_c   1.000
_cell.angle_alpha   90.00
_cell.angle_beta   90.00
_cell.angle_gamma   90.00
#
_symmetry.space_group_name_H-M   'P 1'
#
loop_
_entity.id
_entity.type
_entity.pdbx_description
1 polymer ?
#
loop_
_entity_poly.entity_id
_entity_poly.type
_entity_poly.pdbx_seq_one_letter_code
_entity_poly.pdbx_strand_id
1 'polypeptide(L)' 'GVEKGAFRVENVRLATLFVLSALNWTYQWYRPDGPLSLEELAEAYARLVLRALGVEEGGKDGEA' A
#
# COMPACT_ATOMS: atom_id res chain seq x y z
N GLY A 1 9.61 -9.68 -2.85
CA GLY A 1 9.05 -9.27 -1.54
C GLY A 1 9.03 -10.45 -0.59
N VAL A 2 8.20 -11.46 -0.88
CA VAL A 2 8.02 -12.66 -0.04
C VAL A 2 9.32 -13.43 0.20
N GLU A 3 10.08 -13.78 -0.84
CA GLU A 3 11.37 -14.50 -0.69
C GLU A 3 12.41 -13.73 0.13
N LYS A 4 12.30 -12.39 0.17
CA LYS A 4 13.18 -11.50 0.95
C LYS A 4 12.61 -11.20 2.35
N GLY A 5 11.50 -11.82 2.75
CA GLY A 5 10.83 -11.59 4.03
C GLY A 5 10.11 -10.24 4.16
N ALA A 6 10.10 -9.41 3.12
CA ALA A 6 9.53 -8.07 3.17
C ALA A 6 7.99 -8.07 3.16
N PHE A 7 7.36 -9.10 2.57
CA PHE A 7 5.90 -9.24 2.52
C PHE A 7 5.48 -10.57 3.14
N ARG A 8 4.37 -10.56 3.87
CA ARG A 8 3.80 -11.72 4.55
C ARG A 8 2.39 -11.94 3.99
N VAL A 9 2.30 -12.74 2.94
CA VAL A 9 1.03 -13.05 2.26
C VAL A 9 0.89 -14.55 2.04
N GLU A 10 -0.32 -15.07 2.24
CA GLU A 10 -0.61 -16.50 2.08
C GLU A 10 -0.63 -16.95 0.62
N ASN A 11 -1.08 -16.07 -0.28
CA ASN A 11 -1.19 -16.36 -1.71
C ASN A 11 -0.68 -15.17 -2.54
N VAL A 12 0.49 -15.35 -3.16
CA VAL A 12 1.14 -14.31 -3.99
C VAL A 12 0.25 -13.86 -5.15
N ARG A 13 -0.45 -14.79 -5.81
CA ARG A 13 -1.31 -14.45 -6.95
C ARG A 13 -2.49 -13.59 -6.51
N LEU A 14 -3.12 -13.94 -5.39
CA LEU A 14 -4.24 -13.16 -4.85
C LEU A 14 -3.77 -11.77 -4.39
N ALA A 15 -2.63 -11.68 -3.72
CA ALA A 15 -2.03 -10.40 -3.31
C ALA A 15 -1.74 -9.50 -4.53
N THR A 16 -1.19 -10.05 -5.61
CA THR A 16 -0.98 -9.30 -6.86
C THR A 16 -2.29 -8.76 -7.44
N LEU A 17 -3.32 -9.61 -7.53
CA LEU A 17 -4.64 -9.20 -8.03
C LEU A 17 -5.27 -8.12 -7.15
N PHE A 18 -5.10 -8.20 -5.83
CA PHE A 18 -5.56 -7.19 -4.89
C PHE A 18 -4.91 -5.83 -5.16
N VAL A 19 -3.57 -5.78 -5.28
CA VAL A 19 -2.84 -4.54 -5.57
C VAL A 19 -3.26 -3.93 -6.91
N LEU A 20 -3.34 -4.75 -7.96
CA LEU A 20 -3.78 -4.30 -9.27
C LEU A 20 -5.22 -3.75 -9.21
N SER A 21 -6.12 -4.44 -8.50
CA SER A 21 -7.52 -4.01 -8.36
C SER A 21 -7.63 -2.69 -7.60
N ALA A 22 -6.84 -2.49 -6.55
CA ALA A 22 -6.81 -1.25 -5.80
C ALA A 22 -6.38 -0.05 -6.67
N LEU A 23 -5.42 -0.27 -7.57
CA LEU A 23 -4.86 0.78 -8.44
C LEU A 23 -5.67 1.02 -9.72
N ASN A 24 -6.44 0.04 -10.19
CA ASN A 24 -7.05 0.05 -11.53
C ASN A 24 -7.96 1.24 -11.80
N TRP A 25 -8.72 1.72 -10.81
CA TRP A 25 -9.76 2.74 -11.02
C TRP A 25 -9.43 4.10 -10.37
N THR A 26 -8.20 4.28 -9.85
CA THR A 26 -7.80 5.48 -9.11
C THR A 26 -7.94 6.76 -9.94
N TYR A 27 -7.53 6.71 -11.20
CA TYR A 27 -7.62 7.84 -12.13
C TYR A 27 -9.06 8.27 -12.48
N GLN A 28 -10.04 7.39 -12.30
CA GLN A 28 -11.45 7.67 -12.61
C GLN A 28 -12.14 8.48 -11.50
N TRP A 29 -11.76 8.26 -10.24
CA TRP A 29 -12.38 8.95 -9.10
C TRP A 29 -11.48 10.01 -8.46
N TYR A 30 -10.15 9.98 -8.69
CA TYR A 30 -9.25 11.00 -8.18
C TYR A 30 -9.60 12.37 -8.77
N ARG A 31 -9.58 13.38 -7.91
CA ARG A 31 -9.91 14.76 -8.23
C ARG A 31 -8.78 15.67 -7.75
N PRO A 32 -8.06 16.37 -8.64
CA PRO A 32 -7.00 17.30 -8.24
C PRO A 32 -7.50 18.48 -7.40
N ASP A 33 -8.78 18.84 -7.53
CA ASP A 33 -9.51 19.83 -6.73
C ASP A 33 -10.12 19.23 -5.45
N GLY A 34 -9.82 17.98 -5.15
CA GLY A 34 -10.33 17.25 -3.99
C GLY A 34 -9.58 17.55 -2.69
N PRO A 35 -9.96 16.86 -1.60
CA PRO A 35 -9.37 17.08 -0.27
C PRO A 35 -7.95 16.53 -0.11
N LEU A 36 -7.45 15.75 -1.07
CA LEU A 36 -6.11 15.18 -1.07
C LEU A 36 -5.39 15.58 -2.34
N SER A 37 -4.13 16.01 -2.21
CA SER A 37 -3.21 16.11 -3.34
C SER A 37 -2.89 14.73 -3.91
N LEU A 38 -2.26 14.70 -5.09
CA LEU A 38 -1.84 13.45 -5.73
C LEU A 38 -0.80 12.74 -4.85
N GLU A 39 0.12 13.51 -4.29
CA GLU A 39 1.19 13.04 -3.42
C GLU A 39 0.63 12.46 -2.12
N GLU A 40 -0.33 13.15 -1.48
CA GLU A 40 -1.00 12.66 -0.26
C GLU A 40 -1.77 11.38 -0.53
N LEU A 41 -2.48 11.32 -1.66
CA LEU A 41 -3.19 10.11 -2.06
C LEU A 41 -2.23 8.96 -2.29
N ALA A 42 -1.17 9.17 -3.08
CA ALA A 42 -0.19 8.14 -3.42
C ALA A 42 0.47 7.56 -2.16
N GLU A 43 0.87 8.43 -1.24
CA GLU A 43 1.49 8.06 0.02
C GLU A 43 0.52 7.27 0.93
N ALA A 44 -0.73 7.73 1.05
CA ALA A 44 -1.76 7.00 1.80
C ALA A 44 -2.06 5.62 1.18
N TYR A 45 -2.18 5.55 -0.14
CA TYR A 45 -2.41 4.29 -0.86
C TYR A 45 -1.24 3.31 -0.72
N ALA A 46 0.00 3.81 -0.81
CA ALA A 46 1.19 3.00 -0.61
C ALA A 46 1.19 2.36 0.78
N ARG A 47 0.91 3.13 1.84
CA ARG A 47 0.79 2.59 3.20
C ARG A 47 -0.31 1.54 3.33
N LEU A 48 -1.48 1.77 2.74
CA LEU A 48 -2.58 0.81 2.75
C LEU A 48 -2.19 -0.51 2.06
N VAL A 49 -1.56 -0.43 0.89
CA VAL A 49 -1.08 -1.59 0.14
C VAL A 49 -0.01 -2.33 0.94
N LEU A 50 0.99 -1.64 1.47
CA LEU A 50 2.07 -2.27 2.25
C LEU A 50 1.53 -2.98 3.49
N ARG A 51 0.62 -2.35 4.23
CA ARG A 51 -0.07 -2.99 5.37
C ARG A 51 -0.86 -4.23 4.94
N ALA A 52 -1.58 -4.17 3.82
CA ALA A 52 -2.31 -5.32 3.28
C ALA A 52 -1.37 -6.47 2.85
N LEU A 53 -0.12 -6.15 2.48
CA LEU A 53 0.94 -7.12 2.17
C LEU A 53 1.69 -7.62 3.43
N GLY A 54 1.22 -7.27 4.63
CA GLY A 54 1.78 -7.74 5.90
C GLY A 54 3.07 -7.04 6.29
N VAL A 55 3.34 -5.84 5.74
CA VAL A 55 4.40 -4.96 6.23
C VAL A 55 3.91 -4.33 7.53
N GLU A 56 4.61 -4.62 8.63
CA GLU A 56 4.44 -3.88 9.88
C GLU A 56 5.18 -2.55 9.76
N GLU A 57 4.52 -1.44 10.07
CA GLU A 57 5.24 -0.19 10.31
C GLU A 57 6.20 -0.47 11.47
N GLY A 58 7.50 -0.30 11.22
CA GLY A 58 8.54 -0.55 12.21
C GLY A 58 8.15 0.12 13.53
N GLY A 59 7.92 -0.70 14.55
CA GLY A 59 7.75 -0.19 15.90
C GLY A 59 9.01 0.59 16.27
N LYS A 60 8.84 1.89 16.56
CA LYS A 60 9.77 2.77 17.27
C LYS A 60 11.22 2.28 17.26
N ASP A 61 11.98 2.71 16.25
CA ASP A 61 13.43 2.69 16.33
C ASP A 61 13.86 3.58 17.52
N GLY A 62 14.28 2.94 18.61
CA GLY A 62 15.26 3.43 19.57
C GLY A 62 15.00 4.74 20.31
N GLU A 63 14.38 4.66 21.49
CA GLU A 63 14.76 5.52 22.62
C GLU A 63 14.93 4.62 23.86
N ALA A 64 16.19 4.28 24.14
CA ALA A 64 16.70 3.76 25.40
C ALA A 64 18.04 4.45 25.66
#